data_AF-A0A4Y2HPS4-F1
#
_entry.id   AF-A0A4Y2HPS4-F1
#
_cell.length_a   1.000
_cell.length_b   1.000
_cell.length_c   1.000
_cell.angle_alpha   90.00
_cell.angle_beta   90.00
_cell.angle_gamma   90.00
#
_symmetry.space_group_name_H-M   'P 1'
#
loop_
_entity.id
_entity.type
_entity.pdbx_description
1 polymer ?
#
loop_
_entity_poly.entity_id
_entity_poly.type
_entity_poly.pdbx_seq_one_letter_code
_entity_poly.pdbx_strand_id
1 'polypeptide(L)'
;MSLVFSFRRNIFLLFRKYVHTRLISTEIHPDRNTNVYFEENIGHTPVMPNEVVEALNPQDNKVFIDMTFGAGGHTRHLLQAAKLKLFCLDRDPCAYEKAVKLADEYGDAVTPLLGKFSEIQPLLKKHGIQPNSVDGILIDAGCSSMQMDSSARGFAISRNGPLDMRMDGNR
;
A
#
# COMPACT_ATOMS: atom_id res chain seq x y z
N MET A 1 6.30 -2.09 7.52
CA MET A 1 5.87 -3.03 8.58
C MET A 1 4.37 -2.91 8.66
N SER A 2 3.65 -3.94 8.23
CA SER A 2 2.20 -3.86 8.05
C SER A 2 1.42 -4.33 9.29
N LEU A 3 0.66 -3.41 9.86
CA LEU A 3 -0.32 -3.60 10.91
C LEU A 3 -1.72 -3.75 10.27
N VAL A 4 -2.42 -4.80 10.63
CA VAL A 4 -3.70 -5.17 10.03
C VAL A 4 -4.74 -5.26 11.14
N PHE A 5 -5.89 -4.60 10.98
CA PHE A 5 -7.01 -4.68 11.90
C PHE A 5 -8.26 -5.19 11.18
N SER A 6 -8.76 -6.35 11.59
CA SER A 6 -10.07 -6.86 11.18
C SER A 6 -11.04 -6.70 12.36
N PHE A 7 -12.25 -6.16 12.11
CA PHE A 7 -13.21 -5.87 13.19
C PHE A 7 -14.19 -7.01 13.46
N ARG A 8 -14.19 -8.06 12.64
CA ARG A 8 -15.08 -9.23 12.81
C ARG A 8 -14.38 -10.48 13.35
N ARG A 9 -13.05 -10.47 13.46
CA ARG A 9 -12.23 -11.51 14.12
C ARG A 9 -11.02 -10.84 14.78
N ASN A 10 -10.56 -11.38 15.92
CA ASN A 10 -9.40 -10.97 16.73
C ASN A 10 -8.41 -10.01 16.04
N ILE A 11 -8.03 -8.92 16.72
CA ILE A 11 -6.95 -8.03 16.28
C ILE A 11 -5.69 -8.87 16.01
N PHE A 12 -5.27 -8.96 14.74
CA PHE A 12 -4.05 -9.69 14.35
C PHE A 12 -2.92 -8.71 14.08
N LEU A 13 -2.06 -8.53 15.07
CA LEU A 13 -0.74 -7.92 14.88
C LEU A 13 0.16 -8.93 14.15
N LEU A 14 0.47 -8.71 12.87
CA LEU A 14 1.37 -9.59 12.13
C LEU A 14 2.83 -9.32 12.53
N PHE A 15 3.28 -9.91 13.63
CA PHE A 15 4.69 -9.94 14.03
C PHE A 15 5.38 -11.19 13.49
N ARG A 16 6.18 -10.99 12.44
CA ARG A 16 7.27 -11.82 11.91
C ARG A 16 7.47 -13.21 12.58
N LYS A 17 7.14 -14.28 11.84
CA LYS A 17 7.95 -15.51 11.83
C LYS A 17 8.29 -15.82 10.37
N TYR A 18 9.47 -16.39 10.17
CA TYR A 18 10.06 -16.90 8.92
C TYR A 18 10.92 -15.90 8.10
N VAL A 19 12.22 -15.91 8.42
CA VAL A 19 13.26 -15.90 7.37
C VAL A 19 13.54 -17.37 7.06
N HIS A 20 13.01 -17.87 5.95
CA HIS A 20 13.48 -19.13 5.39
C HIS A 20 13.82 -18.87 3.92
N THR A 21 15.07 -18.50 3.69
CA THR A 21 15.64 -18.31 2.36
C THR A 21 15.66 -19.67 1.66
N ARG A 22 14.73 -19.91 0.72
CA ARG A 22 14.93 -20.93 -0.30
C ARG A 22 15.86 -20.35 -1.37
N LEU A 23 17.10 -20.83 -1.39
CA LEU A 23 17.99 -20.65 -2.53
C LEU A 23 17.40 -21.48 -3.69
N ILE A 24 16.97 -20.80 -4.75
CA ILE A 24 16.69 -21.44 -6.04
C ILE A 24 18.03 -21.44 -6.79
N SER A 25 18.60 -22.63 -6.97
CA SER A 25 19.70 -22.85 -7.91
C SER A 25 19.14 -22.88 -9.32
N THR A 26 19.47 -21.89 -10.14
CA THR A 26 19.26 -21.95 -11.59
C THR A 26 20.56 -22.43 -12.24
N GLU A 27 20.52 -23.62 -12.85
CA GLU A 27 21.57 -24.07 -13.76
C GLU A 27 21.58 -23.19 -15.02
N ILE A 28 22.75 -22.65 -15.36
CA ILE A 28 22.95 -21.81 -16.54
C ILE A 28 23.34 -22.72 -17.70
N HIS A 29 22.45 -22.85 -18.69
CA HIS A 29 22.80 -23.39 -20.01
C HIS A 29 23.27 -22.25 -20.92
N PRO A 30 24.46 -22.34 -21.57
CA PRO A 30 25.00 -21.25 -22.36
C PRO A 30 24.66 -21.46 -23.84
N ASP A 31 23.55 -20.90 -24.33
CA ASP A 31 23.49 -20.48 -25.73
C ASP A 31 22.30 -19.54 -26.02
N ARG A 32 22.56 -18.60 -26.93
CA ARG A 32 21.67 -17.64 -27.61
C ARG A 32 21.54 -16.26 -27.00
N ASN A 33 22.27 -15.37 -27.68
CA ASN A 33 22.12 -13.93 -27.80
C ASN A 33 20.64 -13.48 -27.83
N THR A 34 20.04 -13.24 -26.67
CA THR A 34 18.82 -12.45 -26.53
C THR A 34 19.18 -11.20 -25.76
N ASN A 35 19.17 -10.06 -26.43
CA ASN A 35 19.08 -8.77 -25.76
C ASN A 35 17.70 -8.73 -25.08
N VAL A 36 17.65 -9.25 -23.85
CA VAL A 36 16.52 -9.06 -22.96
C VAL A 36 16.55 -7.60 -22.55
N TYR A 37 15.77 -6.78 -23.23
CA TYR A 37 15.39 -5.47 -22.72
C TYR A 37 14.60 -5.73 -21.44
N PHE A 38 15.29 -5.64 -20.29
CA PHE A 38 14.60 -5.53 -19.01
C PHE A 38 13.86 -4.19 -19.04
N GLU A 39 12.55 -4.23 -19.28
CA GLU A 39 11.69 -3.14 -18.87
C GLU A 39 11.81 -3.04 -17.35
N GLU A 40 12.65 -2.14 -16.85
CA GLU A 40 12.63 -1.72 -15.45
C GLU A 40 11.37 -0.89 -15.18
N ASN A 41 10.22 -1.55 -15.23
CA ASN A 41 9.02 -1.14 -14.51
C ASN A 41 8.81 -2.16 -13.40
N ILE A 42 9.78 -2.26 -12.49
CA ILE A 42 9.59 -3.01 -11.25
C ILE A 42 8.66 -2.15 -10.38
N GLY A 43 7.36 -2.24 -10.66
CA GLY A 43 6.34 -1.75 -9.76
C GLY A 43 6.62 -2.31 -8.37
N HIS A 44 6.62 -1.46 -7.35
CA HIS A 44 6.89 -1.87 -5.98
C HIS A 44 5.93 -3.00 -5.59
N THR A 45 6.49 -4.19 -5.32
CA THR A 45 5.72 -5.29 -4.77
C THR A 45 5.49 -5.01 -3.29
N PRO A 46 4.22 -4.96 -2.82
CA PRO A 46 3.93 -4.75 -1.41
C PRO A 46 4.55 -5.85 -0.54
N VAL A 47 4.82 -5.53 0.72
CA VAL A 47 5.39 -6.49 1.67
C VAL A 47 4.29 -7.40 2.21
N MET A 48 4.42 -8.72 2.05
CA MET A 48 3.46 -9.73 2.53
C MET A 48 2.00 -9.53 2.04
N PRO A 49 1.77 -9.43 0.72
CA PRO A 49 0.42 -9.17 0.20
C PRO A 49 -0.57 -10.30 0.50
N ASN A 50 -0.11 -11.55 0.40
CA ASN A 50 -0.97 -12.71 0.60
C ASN A 50 -1.41 -12.82 2.06
N GLU A 51 -0.49 -12.60 3.00
CA GLU A 51 -0.75 -12.63 4.42
C GLU A 51 -1.70 -11.50 4.85
N VAL A 52 -1.57 -10.32 4.23
CA VAL A 52 -2.53 -9.22 4.44
C VAL A 52 -3.93 -9.60 3.97
N VAL A 53 -4.05 -10.18 2.77
CA VAL A 53 -5.35 -10.64 2.23
C VAL A 53 -5.94 -11.74 3.11
N GLU A 54 -5.13 -12.71 3.54
CA GLU A 54 -5.56 -13.80 4.42
C GLU A 54 -6.03 -13.27 5.78
N ALA A 55 -5.26 -12.39 6.42
CA ALA A 55 -5.59 -11.83 7.73
C ALA A 55 -6.84 -10.94 7.69
N LEU A 56 -7.00 -10.14 6.63
CA LEU A 56 -8.18 -9.30 6.43
C LEU A 56 -9.40 -10.09 5.99
N ASN A 57 -9.19 -11.21 5.30
CA ASN A 57 -10.23 -12.07 4.75
C ASN A 57 -11.36 -11.26 4.05
N PRO A 58 -11.04 -10.44 3.04
CA PRO A 58 -11.99 -9.53 2.41
C PRO A 58 -13.17 -10.30 1.82
N GLN A 59 -14.37 -9.72 1.93
CA GLN A 59 -15.61 -10.29 1.39
C GLN A 59 -16.34 -9.22 0.59
N ASP A 60 -17.16 -9.63 -0.37
CA ASP A 60 -17.92 -8.70 -1.22
C ASP A 60 -18.79 -7.73 -0.39
N ASN A 61 -18.93 -6.51 -0.90
CA ASN A 61 -19.71 -5.41 -0.34
C ASN A 61 -19.25 -4.93 1.04
N LYS A 62 -17.97 -5.14 1.38
CA LYS A 62 -17.37 -4.69 2.64
C LYS A 62 -16.63 -3.38 2.50
N VAL A 63 -16.57 -2.63 3.59
CA VAL A 63 -15.89 -1.33 3.64
C VAL A 63 -14.53 -1.48 4.32
N PHE A 64 -13.48 -1.09 3.62
CA PHE A 64 -12.11 -1.17 4.08
C PHE A 64 -11.43 0.18 4.00
N ILE A 65 -10.38 0.35 4.80
CA ILE A 65 -9.51 1.54 4.77
C ILE A 65 -8.07 1.08 4.64
N ASP A 66 -7.39 1.59 3.62
CA ASP A 66 -5.93 1.55 3.54
C ASP A 66 -5.42 2.91 4.03
N MET A 67 -4.83 2.95 5.23
CA MET A 67 -4.43 4.19 5.91
C MET A 67 -3.04 4.70 5.48
N THR A 68 -2.36 3.94 4.62
CA THR A 68 -0.99 4.18 4.15
C THR A 68 -0.88 3.72 2.69
N PHE A 69 -1.78 4.24 1.85
CA PHE A 69 -1.99 3.75 0.49
C PHE A 69 -0.68 3.61 -0.32
N GLY A 70 0.24 4.58 -0.19
CA GLY A 70 1.50 4.59 -0.92
C GLY A 70 1.29 4.47 -2.43
N ALA A 71 1.76 3.36 -3.01
CA ALA A 71 1.60 3.09 -4.44
C ALA A 71 0.35 2.24 -4.79
N GLY A 72 -0.46 1.85 -3.80
CA GLY A 72 -1.67 1.05 -3.97
C GLY A 72 -1.44 -0.45 -4.10
N GLY A 73 -0.25 -0.96 -3.77
CA GLY A 73 0.08 -2.38 -3.91
C GLY A 73 -0.86 -3.29 -3.12
N HIS A 74 -1.05 -3.02 -1.83
CA HIS A 74 -1.99 -3.78 -1.00
C HIS A 74 -3.45 -3.55 -1.40
N THR A 75 -3.82 -2.31 -1.69
CA THR A 75 -5.17 -1.96 -2.16
C THR A 75 -5.57 -2.78 -3.38
N ARG A 76 -4.69 -2.91 -4.38
CA ARG A 76 -4.95 -3.71 -5.59
C ARG A 76 -5.14 -5.19 -5.27
N HIS A 77 -4.34 -5.76 -4.36
CA HIS A 77 -4.52 -7.16 -3.93
C HIS A 77 -5.87 -7.37 -3.22
N LEU A 78 -6.31 -6.40 -2.41
CA LEU A 78 -7.63 -6.46 -1.76
C LEU A 78 -8.78 -6.36 -2.77
N LEU A 79 -8.69 -5.46 -3.75
CA LEU A 79 -9.67 -5.31 -4.83
C LEU A 79 -9.73 -6.53 -5.76
N GLN A 80 -8.61 -7.22 -5.95
CA GLN A 80 -8.56 -8.48 -6.70
C GLN A 80 -9.19 -9.64 -5.94
N ALA A 81 -9.11 -9.63 -4.61
CA ALA A 81 -9.65 -10.69 -3.76
C ALA A 81 -11.17 -10.61 -3.57
N ALA A 82 -11.77 -9.41 -3.57
CA ALA A 82 -13.21 -9.23 -3.39
C ALA A 82 -13.71 -7.87 -3.93
N LYS A 83 -15.02 -7.76 -4.15
CA LYS A 83 -15.70 -6.50 -4.50
C LYS A 83 -15.85 -5.62 -3.26
N LEU A 84 -14.85 -4.80 -2.98
CA LEU A 84 -14.79 -3.94 -1.81
C LEU A 84 -15.15 -2.48 -2.12
N LYS A 85 -15.47 -1.73 -1.07
CA LYS A 85 -15.37 -0.27 -1.06
C LYS A 85 -14.18 0.13 -0.19
N LEU A 86 -13.20 0.78 -0.80
CA LEU A 86 -11.90 1.09 -0.18
C LEU A 86 -11.68 2.59 -0.08
N PHE A 87 -11.41 3.06 1.13
CA PHE A 87 -10.91 4.40 1.39
C PHE A 87 -9.39 4.36 1.43
N CYS A 88 -8.76 5.02 0.47
CA CYS A 88 -7.30 5.00 0.26
C CYS A 88 -6.70 6.31 0.77
N LEU A 89 -6.19 6.28 1.99
CA LEU A 89 -5.62 7.44 2.67
C LEU A 89 -4.10 7.42 2.56
N ASP A 90 -3.54 8.58 2.22
CA ASP A 90 -2.14 8.87 2.46
C ASP A 90 -1.97 10.35 2.80
N ARG A 91 -0.90 10.67 3.52
CA ARG A 91 -0.52 12.07 3.79
C ARG A 91 0.30 12.66 2.65
N ASP A 92 0.97 11.81 1.87
CA ASP A 92 1.82 12.20 0.75
C ASP A 92 0.96 12.54 -0.48
N PRO A 93 1.01 13.78 -1.00
CA PRO A 93 0.27 14.16 -2.20
C PRO A 93 0.56 13.26 -3.40
N CYS A 94 1.79 12.74 -3.54
CA CYS A 94 2.14 11.84 -4.64
C CYS A 94 1.38 10.50 -4.56
N ALA A 95 1.19 9.98 -3.35
CA ALA A 95 0.40 8.78 -3.11
C ALA A 95 -1.09 9.07 -3.34
N TYR A 96 -1.59 10.24 -2.92
CA TYR A 96 -2.96 10.66 -3.21
C TYR A 96 -3.26 10.73 -4.72
N GLU A 97 -2.38 11.34 -5.52
CA GLU A 97 -2.54 11.38 -6.99
C GLU A 97 -2.60 9.98 -7.61
N LYS A 98 -1.87 9.00 -7.04
CA LYS A 98 -1.95 7.60 -7.46
C LYS A 98 -3.28 6.95 -7.05
N ALA A 99 -3.82 7.30 -5.89
CA ALA A 99 -5.14 6.85 -5.46
C ALA A 99 -6.24 7.43 -6.36
N VAL A 100 -6.13 8.69 -6.78
CA VAL A 100 -7.04 9.31 -7.75
C VAL A 100 -7.05 8.52 -9.07
N LYS A 101 -5.87 8.22 -9.62
CA LYS A 101 -5.77 7.38 -10.84
C LYS A 101 -6.35 5.99 -10.65
N LEU A 102 -6.15 5.38 -9.47
CA LEU A 102 -6.76 4.10 -9.15
C LEU A 102 -8.29 4.21 -9.06
N ALA A 103 -8.84 5.32 -8.58
CA ALA A 103 -10.28 5.57 -8.58
C ALA A 103 -10.83 5.71 -10.00
N ASP A 104 -10.08 6.30 -10.94
CA ASP A 104 -10.48 6.31 -12.36
C ASP A 104 -10.57 4.88 -12.95
N GLU A 105 -9.70 3.97 -12.50
CA GLU A 105 -9.70 2.56 -12.93
C GLU A 105 -10.85 1.74 -12.31
N TYR A 106 -11.19 1.98 -11.03
CA TYR A 106 -12.11 1.15 -10.23
C TYR A 106 -13.45 1.82 -9.89
N GLY A 107 -13.67 3.06 -10.30
CA GLY A 107 -14.86 3.85 -10.03
C GLY A 107 -15.16 3.96 -8.52
N ASP A 108 -16.43 3.79 -8.17
CA ASP A 108 -16.95 3.96 -6.80
C ASP A 108 -16.38 2.96 -5.77
N ALA A 109 -15.64 1.95 -6.21
CA ALA A 109 -14.96 1.01 -5.33
C ALA A 109 -13.77 1.65 -4.60
N VAL A 110 -13.20 2.75 -5.10
CA VAL A 110 -12.03 3.41 -4.52
C VAL A 110 -12.34 4.87 -4.24
N THR A 111 -12.11 5.31 -3.01
CA THR A 111 -12.24 6.71 -2.60
C THR A 111 -10.89 7.23 -2.10
N PRO A 112 -10.21 8.12 -2.85
CA PRO A 112 -8.95 8.72 -2.43
C PRO A 112 -9.16 9.70 -1.26
N LEU A 113 -8.29 9.64 -0.25
CA LEU A 113 -8.28 10.57 0.87
C LEU A 113 -6.87 11.15 1.06
N LEU A 114 -6.77 12.48 1.14
CA LEU A 114 -5.52 13.16 1.49
C LEU A 114 -5.55 13.58 2.96
N GLY A 115 -4.66 13.02 3.76
CA GLY A 115 -4.59 13.33 5.19
C GLY A 115 -3.72 12.37 5.98
N LYS A 116 -3.50 12.68 7.26
CA LYS A 116 -2.80 11.80 8.19
C LYS A 116 -3.77 10.71 8.66
N PHE A 117 -3.27 9.51 8.97
CA PHE A 117 -4.07 8.45 9.59
C PHE A 117 -4.72 8.91 10.92
N SER A 118 -4.13 9.87 11.64
CA SER A 118 -4.71 10.49 12.84
C SER A 118 -5.97 11.33 12.55
N GLU A 119 -6.20 11.71 11.30
CA GLU A 119 -7.31 12.53 10.83
C GLU A 119 -8.44 11.68 10.22
N ILE A 120 -8.37 10.34 10.33
CA ILE A 120 -9.29 9.44 9.64
C ILE A 120 -10.77 9.67 10.02
N GLN A 121 -11.06 9.91 11.31
CA GLN A 121 -12.44 10.09 11.77
C GLN A 121 -13.16 11.27 11.09
N PRO A 122 -12.62 12.51 11.12
CA PRO A 122 -13.26 13.62 10.41
C PRO A 122 -13.27 13.44 8.89
N LEU A 123 -12.29 12.76 8.30
CA LEU A 123 -12.27 12.48 6.85
C LEU A 123 -13.37 11.51 6.43
N LEU A 124 -13.57 10.40 7.15
CA LEU A 124 -14.64 9.44 6.90
C LEU A 124 -16.02 10.06 7.09
N LYS A 125 -16.19 10.88 8.13
CA LYS A 125 -17.46 11.58 8.40
C LYS A 125 -17.88 12.47 7.21
N LYS A 126 -16.94 13.16 6.56
CA LYS A 126 -17.20 13.97 5.35
C LYS A 126 -17.71 13.13 4.18
N HIS A 127 -17.37 11.85 4.13
CA HIS A 127 -17.80 10.90 3.11
C HIS A 127 -19.04 10.08 3.53
N GLY A 128 -19.72 10.49 4.61
CA GLY A 128 -20.96 9.85 5.07
C GLY A 128 -20.77 8.50 5.76
N ILE A 129 -19.53 8.08 6.04
CA ILE A 129 -19.25 6.81 6.70
C ILE A 129 -19.61 6.89 8.17
N GLN A 130 -20.42 5.94 8.62
CA GLN A 130 -20.92 5.89 9.99
C GLN A 130 -19.89 5.23 10.92
N PRO A 131 -19.86 5.59 12.21
CA PRO A 131 -19.10 4.82 13.20
C PRO A 131 -19.48 3.33 13.15
N ASN A 132 -18.50 2.43 13.38
CA ASN A 132 -18.69 0.98 13.37
C ASN A 132 -19.15 0.36 12.04
N SER A 133 -19.03 1.09 10.92
CA SER A 133 -19.39 0.60 9.57
C SER A 133 -18.18 0.18 8.72
N VAL A 134 -16.98 0.19 9.29
CA VAL A 134 -15.74 -0.26 8.65
C VAL A 134 -15.47 -1.70 9.06
N ASP A 135 -15.24 -2.58 8.09
CA ASP A 135 -15.01 -4.00 8.33
C ASP A 135 -13.51 -4.35 8.46
N GLY A 136 -12.62 -3.55 7.87
CA GLY A 136 -11.17 -3.76 7.97
C GLY A 136 -10.34 -2.49 7.75
N ILE A 137 -9.17 -2.44 8.41
CA ILE A 137 -8.19 -1.36 8.29
C ILE A 137 -6.81 -1.97 8.06
N LEU A 138 -6.07 -1.40 7.12
CA LEU A 138 -4.67 -1.70 6.83
C LEU A 138 -3.81 -0.47 7.13
N ILE A 139 -2.66 -0.70 7.79
CA ILE A 139 -1.59 0.29 7.98
C ILE A 139 -0.26 -0.40 7.66
N ASP A 140 0.39 -0.09 6.55
CA ASP A 140 1.81 -0.38 6.34
C ASP A 140 2.68 0.79 6.81
N ALA A 141 3.17 0.68 8.04
CA ALA A 141 4.04 1.69 8.63
C ALA A 141 5.45 1.58 8.05
N GLY A 142 5.87 2.62 7.33
CA GLY A 142 7.19 2.73 6.74
C GLY A 142 7.27 3.88 5.73
N CYS A 143 8.47 4.08 5.18
CA CYS A 143 8.63 4.95 4.02
C CYS A 143 8.41 4.12 2.75
N SER A 144 7.70 4.69 1.77
CA SER A 144 7.48 4.03 0.48
C SER A 144 8.75 4.08 -0.39
N SER A 145 8.88 3.16 -1.34
CA SER A 145 9.95 3.23 -2.35
C SER A 145 9.95 4.57 -3.07
N MET A 146 8.78 5.13 -3.39
CA MET A 146 8.64 6.43 -4.06
C MET A 146 9.27 7.58 -3.28
N GLN A 147 9.31 7.48 -1.95
CA GLN A 147 9.98 8.44 -1.07
C GLN A 147 11.49 8.20 -1.04
N MET A 148 11.91 6.94 -1.02
CA MET A 148 13.33 6.54 -0.99
C MET A 148 14.04 6.74 -2.34
N ASP A 149 13.34 6.58 -3.45
CA ASP A 149 13.90 6.63 -4.80
C ASP A 149 14.12 8.08 -5.27
N SER A 150 13.33 9.01 -4.74
CA SER A 150 13.46 10.44 -5.03
C SER A 150 14.43 11.12 -4.06
N SER A 151 15.64 11.40 -4.53
CA SER A 151 16.66 12.09 -3.72
C SER A 151 16.19 13.47 -3.22
N ALA A 152 15.36 14.17 -4.00
CA ALA A 152 14.78 15.46 -3.63
C ALA A 152 13.90 15.41 -2.37
N ARG A 153 13.42 14.22 -1.97
CA ARG A 153 12.60 14.02 -0.77
C ARG A 153 13.43 13.85 0.51
N GLY A 154 14.73 13.58 0.39
CA GLY A 154 15.63 13.49 1.54
C GLY A 154 15.59 12.19 2.34
N PHE A 155 14.89 11.15 1.87
CA PHE A 155 14.84 9.84 2.56
C PHE A 155 15.99 8.91 2.13
N ALA A 156 16.58 9.13 0.95
CA ALA A 156 17.65 8.32 0.42
C ALA A 156 18.95 8.54 1.22
N ILE A 157 19.46 7.49 1.87
CA ILE A 157 20.77 7.57 2.56
C ILE A 157 21.93 7.51 1.55
N SER A 158 21.75 6.76 0.46
CA SER A 158 22.78 6.50 -0.56
C SER A 158 22.89 7.59 -1.63
N ARG A 159 21.97 8.57 -1.65
CA ARG A 159 21.91 9.63 -2.67
C ARG A 159 21.86 10.99 -2.00
N ASN A 160 22.61 11.96 -2.53
CA ASN A 160 22.57 13.33 -2.01
C ASN A 160 21.22 14.01 -2.31
N GLY A 161 20.69 14.72 -1.33
CA GLY A 161 19.46 15.49 -1.41
C GLY A 161 19.28 16.41 -0.19
N PRO A 162 18.29 17.31 -0.21
CA PRO A 162 17.97 18.12 0.95
C PRO A 162 17.49 17.22 2.11
N LEU A 163 17.86 17.55 3.35
CA LEU A 163 17.36 16.86 4.54
C LEU A 163 15.91 17.29 4.85
N ASP A 164 14.98 16.94 3.97
CA ASP A 164 13.56 17.24 4.14
C ASP A 164 12.87 16.16 5.00
N MET A 165 12.82 14.92 4.50
CA MET A 165 12.23 13.76 5.18
C MET A 165 10.74 13.89 5.55
N ARG A 166 10.03 14.95 5.11
CA ARG A 166 8.58 15.06 5.31
C ARG A 166 7.83 14.30 4.23
N MET A 167 6.89 13.47 4.67
CA MET A 167 6.04 12.68 3.76
C MET A 167 5.05 13.57 2.99
N ASP A 168 4.57 14.64 3.60
CA ASP A 168 3.65 15.62 3.01
C ASP A 168 4.37 16.85 2.42
N GLY A 169 5.70 16.88 2.48
CA GLY A 169 6.50 18.05 2.08
C GLY A 169 6.11 19.28 2.91
N ASN A 170 5.51 20.27 2.25
CA ASN A 170 5.10 21.55 2.86
C ASN A 170 3.57 21.70 3.02
N ARG A 171 2.79 20.62 2.90
CA ARG A 171 1.34 20.68 3.10
C ARG A 171 0.95 20.89 4.56
#